data_AF-A0A1G9SRH3-F1
#
_entry.id   AF-A0A1G9SRH3-F1
#
_cell.length_a   1.000
_cell.length_b   1.000
_cell.length_c   1.000
_cell.angle_alpha   90.00
_cell.angle_beta   90.00
_cell.angle_gamma   90.00
#
_symmetry.space_group_name_H-M   'P 1'
#
loop_
_entity.id
_entity.type
_entity.pdbx_description
1 polymer ?
#
loop_
_entity_poly.entity_id
_entity_poly.type
_entity_poly.pdbx_seq_one_letter_code
_entity_poly.pdbx_strand_id
1 'polypeptide(L)'
;MSILRYSILPALLFIFVFTSCSKKKDDVTPSVNRADLIGKVWTATSIDFVLDGKAYNLPTDPSDTSTWEFKDNGSFVFKDSDGSSDSGKWELSDKQIKVTYDGSTDVEYISIVSLESKKLTIKSGEELDLTKKPEDYTEDQRFVYELASTYFSAIKVDISKSKKFSVQGNFTVK
;
A
#
# COMPACT_ATOMS: atom_id res chain seq x y z
N MET A 1 -74.31 -18.09 -17.52
CA MET A 1 -74.69 -19.23 -16.65
C MET A 1 -73.65 -20.32 -16.79
N SER A 2 -73.49 -21.09 -15.71
CA SER A 2 -72.69 -22.31 -15.55
C SER A 2 -71.27 -22.15 -15.02
N ILE A 3 -71.17 -22.60 -13.77
CA ILE A 3 -70.02 -22.75 -12.89
C ILE A 3 -69.64 -24.23 -12.96
N LEU A 4 -68.36 -24.56 -13.11
CA LEU A 4 -67.77 -25.84 -12.66
C LEU A 4 -66.29 -25.58 -12.42
N ARG A 5 -65.84 -25.17 -11.23
CA ARG A 5 -65.48 -26.01 -10.07
C ARG A 5 -64.73 -27.29 -10.47
N TYR A 6 -63.41 -27.24 -10.44
CA TYR A 6 -62.57 -28.35 -9.98
C TYR A 6 -61.35 -27.81 -9.24
N SER A 7 -61.37 -28.00 -7.92
CA SER A 7 -60.20 -27.91 -7.04
C SER A 7 -59.37 -29.18 -7.19
N ILE A 8 -58.09 -29.05 -7.55
CA ILE A 8 -57.05 -30.03 -7.20
C ILE A 8 -55.80 -29.25 -6.75
N LEU A 9 -55.23 -29.76 -5.66
CA LEU A 9 -54.20 -29.26 -4.75
C LEU A 9 -52.99 -28.47 -5.30
N PRO A 10 -52.33 -27.68 -4.41
CA PRO A 10 -51.17 -26.88 -4.71
C PRO A 10 -49.90 -27.74 -4.70
N ALA A 11 -49.16 -27.79 -5.81
CA ALA A 11 -47.79 -28.28 -5.81
C ALA A 11 -46.88 -27.16 -5.28
N LEU A 12 -46.54 -27.26 -3.99
CA LEU A 12 -45.42 -26.57 -3.35
C LEU A 12 -44.14 -26.78 -4.18
N LEU A 13 -43.70 -25.74 -4.89
CA LEU A 13 -42.32 -25.59 -5.29
C LEU A 13 -41.67 -24.56 -4.38
N PHE A 14 -41.11 -25.06 -3.27
CA PHE A 14 -40.10 -24.38 -2.49
C PHE A 14 -38.88 -24.12 -3.40
N ILE A 15 -38.83 -22.95 -4.04
CA ILE A 15 -37.58 -22.44 -4.58
C ILE A 15 -36.79 -21.93 -3.38
N PHE A 16 -35.91 -22.77 -2.84
CA PHE A 16 -34.90 -22.33 -1.89
C PHE A 16 -34.02 -21.29 -2.58
N VAL A 17 -34.15 -20.06 -2.11
CA VAL A 17 -33.31 -18.92 -2.44
C VAL A 17 -31.94 -19.18 -1.84
N PHE A 18 -31.02 -19.82 -2.58
CA PHE A 18 -29.60 -19.77 -2.24
C PHE A 18 -29.03 -18.44 -2.73
N THR A 19 -29.49 -17.33 -2.14
CA THR A 19 -28.63 -16.16 -1.98
C THR A 19 -27.50 -16.56 -1.05
N SER A 20 -26.48 -17.22 -1.60
CA SER A 20 -25.16 -17.26 -0.98
C SER A 20 -24.54 -15.87 -1.09
N CYS A 21 -25.16 -14.91 -0.39
CA CYS A 21 -24.39 -13.81 0.17
C CYS A 21 -23.55 -14.46 1.27
N SER A 22 -22.40 -15.02 0.88
CA SER A 22 -21.28 -15.11 1.80
C SER A 22 -21.10 -13.68 2.31
N LYS A 23 -21.63 -13.40 3.51
CA LYS A 23 -21.20 -12.28 4.32
C LYS A 23 -19.70 -12.49 4.48
N LYS A 24 -18.92 -11.92 3.54
CA LYS A 24 -17.61 -11.42 3.88
C LYS A 24 -17.91 -10.55 5.09
N LYS A 25 -17.42 -10.97 6.26
CA LYS A 25 -17.28 -10.04 7.36
C LYS A 25 -16.59 -8.85 6.71
N ASP A 26 -17.28 -7.72 6.69
CA ASP A 26 -16.63 -6.45 6.42
C ASP A 26 -15.54 -6.38 7.46
N ASP A 27 -14.34 -6.80 7.06
CA ASP A 27 -13.13 -6.47 7.76
C ASP A 27 -13.10 -4.96 7.56
N VAL A 28 -13.69 -4.23 8.52
CA VAL A 28 -13.68 -2.77 8.56
C VAL A 28 -12.23 -2.41 8.80
N THR A 29 -11.46 -2.55 7.74
CA THR A 29 -10.12 -2.06 7.63
C THR A 29 -10.29 -0.55 7.77
N PRO A 30 -9.67 0.11 8.75
CA PRO A 30 -9.85 1.54 8.95
C PRO A 30 -9.60 2.25 7.62
N SER A 31 -10.62 2.94 7.10
CA SER A 31 -10.48 3.78 5.92
C SER A 31 -9.53 4.90 6.29
N VAL A 32 -8.47 5.11 5.51
CA VAL A 32 -7.55 6.23 5.72
C VAL A 32 -8.30 7.50 5.36
N ASN A 33 -8.38 8.44 6.31
CA ASN A 33 -9.03 9.73 6.06
C ASN A 33 -8.02 10.73 5.51
N ARG A 34 -8.40 11.45 4.45
CA ARG A 34 -7.60 12.54 3.87
C ARG A 34 -7.17 13.56 4.92
N ALA A 35 -8.07 13.88 5.86
CA ALA A 35 -7.81 14.83 6.95
C ALA A 35 -6.63 14.41 7.86
N ASP A 36 -6.35 13.11 7.96
CA ASP A 36 -5.25 12.61 8.78
C ASP A 36 -3.89 12.78 8.12
N LEU A 37 -3.83 13.02 6.80
CA LEU A 37 -2.58 13.25 6.06
C LEU A 37 -2.26 14.73 5.87
N ILE A 38 -3.28 15.56 5.63
CA ILE A 38 -3.11 16.96 5.19
C ILE A 38 -2.65 17.90 6.29
N GLY A 39 -1.92 18.95 5.88
CA GLY A 39 -1.48 20.01 6.79
C GLY A 39 -0.41 19.57 7.79
N LYS A 40 0.25 18.43 7.52
CA LYS A 40 1.32 17.84 8.31
C LYS A 40 2.57 17.71 7.43
N VAL A 41 3.73 17.90 8.06
CA VAL A 41 5.03 17.55 7.46
C VAL A 41 5.44 16.19 8.01
N TRP A 42 5.38 15.18 7.15
CA TRP A 42 5.76 13.81 7.45
C TRP A 42 7.26 13.64 7.20
N THR A 43 8.03 13.45 8.26
CA THR A 43 9.48 13.24 8.17
C THR A 43 9.80 11.76 8.24
N ALA A 44 10.56 11.26 7.26
CA ALA A 44 11.05 9.88 7.27
C ALA A 44 11.92 9.64 8.51
N THR A 45 11.69 8.52 9.19
CA THR A 45 12.43 8.14 10.39
C THR A 45 13.18 6.83 10.25
N SER A 46 12.69 5.92 9.40
CA SER A 46 13.36 4.65 9.13
C SER A 46 12.81 4.00 7.87
N ILE A 47 13.59 3.05 7.35
CA ILE A 47 13.18 2.13 6.29
C ILE A 47 13.21 0.71 6.86
N ASP A 48 12.16 -0.06 6.58
CA ASP A 48 12.09 -1.47 6.91
C ASP A 48 12.02 -2.33 5.64
N PHE A 49 12.82 -3.39 5.65
CA PHE A 49 12.71 -4.49 4.71
C PHE A 49 11.77 -5.53 5.28
N VAL A 50 10.64 -5.76 4.62
CA VAL A 50 9.63 -6.71 5.05
C VAL A 50 9.72 -7.96 4.19
N LEU A 51 10.19 -9.05 4.80
CA LEU A 51 10.39 -10.36 4.17
C LEU A 51 9.40 -11.36 4.76
N ASP A 52 8.51 -11.90 3.94
CA ASP A 52 7.45 -12.85 4.34
C ASP A 52 6.64 -12.37 5.57
N GLY A 53 6.39 -11.07 5.64
CA GLY A 53 5.64 -10.41 6.72
C GLY A 53 6.47 -10.07 7.97
N LYS A 54 7.76 -10.41 8.00
CA LYS A 54 8.67 -10.01 9.07
C LYS A 54 9.47 -8.77 8.67
N ALA A 55 9.40 -7.72 9.50
CA ALA A 55 10.17 -6.50 9.30
C ALA A 55 11.62 -6.63 9.80
N TYR A 56 12.54 -6.07 9.03
CA TYR A 56 13.96 -5.94 9.31
C TYR A 56 14.34 -4.48 9.11
N ASN A 57 14.73 -3.82 10.19
CA ASN A 57 15.07 -2.41 10.12
C ASN A 57 16.40 -2.20 9.41
N LEU A 58 16.39 -1.38 8.37
CA LEU A 58 17.59 -0.96 7.67
C LEU A 58 18.23 0.18 8.48
N PRO A 59 19.52 0.09 8.85
CA PRO A 59 20.22 1.22 9.45
C PRO A 59 20.24 2.38 8.44
N THR A 60 19.50 3.44 8.73
CA THR A 60 19.51 4.67 7.94
C THR A 60 20.40 5.69 8.64
N ASP A 61 21.13 6.51 7.87
CA ASP A 61 21.83 7.65 8.42
C ASP A 61 20.77 8.63 8.98
N PRO A 62 20.84 9.06 10.24
CA PRO A 62 19.87 9.99 10.82
C PRO A 62 19.89 11.38 10.16
N SER A 63 20.91 11.69 9.35
CA SER A 63 20.95 12.89 8.51
C SER A 63 20.27 12.72 7.16
N ASP A 64 20.02 11.47 6.75
CA ASP A 64 19.35 11.13 5.49
C ASP A 64 17.84 11.02 5.72
N THR A 65 17.20 12.18 5.91
CA THR A 65 15.75 12.28 6.14
C THR A 65 15.07 13.07 5.04
N SER A 66 14.12 12.45 4.36
CA SER A 66 13.22 13.14 3.45
C SER A 66 11.92 13.56 4.15
N THR A 67 11.19 14.50 3.55
CA THR A 67 9.91 14.97 4.06
C THR A 67 8.83 15.02 2.98
N TRP A 68 7.59 14.73 3.38
CA TRP A 68 6.39 14.86 2.56
C TRP A 68 5.40 15.82 3.23
N GLU A 69 4.88 16.77 2.47
CA GLU A 69 3.77 17.62 2.89
C GLU A 69 2.61 17.48 1.89
N PHE A 70 1.50 16.90 2.33
CA PHE A 70 0.27 16.80 1.54
C PHE A 70 -0.65 17.98 1.87
N LYS A 71 -1.07 18.73 0.85
CA LYS A 71 -1.89 19.94 1.02
C LYS A 71 -3.34 19.66 0.64
N ASP A 72 -4.25 20.37 1.32
CA ASP A 72 -5.70 20.21 1.13
C ASP A 72 -6.14 20.44 -0.31
N ASN A 73 -5.53 21.43 -0.98
CA ASN A 73 -5.76 21.76 -2.39
C ASN A 73 -5.34 20.67 -3.39
N GLY A 74 -4.84 19.52 -2.94
CA GLY A 74 -4.42 18.42 -3.80
C GLY A 74 -3.00 18.55 -4.34
N SER A 75 -2.19 19.48 -3.83
CA SER A 75 -0.75 19.54 -4.12
C SER A 75 0.09 18.87 -3.03
N PHE A 76 1.28 18.39 -3.39
CA PHE A 76 2.26 17.90 -2.43
C PHE A 76 3.62 18.56 -2.63
N VAL A 77 4.45 18.51 -1.60
CA VAL A 77 5.87 18.83 -1.67
C VAL A 77 6.65 17.68 -1.06
N PHE A 78 7.61 17.17 -1.81
CA PHE A 78 8.65 16.25 -1.35
C PHE A 78 9.95 17.03 -1.19
N LYS A 79 10.70 16.79 -0.13
CA LYS A 79 12.07 17.30 0.02
C LYS A 79 12.98 16.15 0.39
N ASP A 80 14.07 16.00 -0.34
CA ASP A 80 15.08 15.01 -0.03
C ASP A 80 16.07 15.54 1.01
N SER A 81 16.93 14.64 1.51
CA SER A 81 17.92 14.96 2.53
C SER A 81 19.00 15.94 2.05
N ASP A 82 19.25 15.98 0.74
CA ASP A 82 20.18 16.92 0.10
C ASP A 82 19.61 18.34 -0.07
N GLY A 83 18.34 18.53 0.30
CA GLY A 83 17.62 19.80 0.20
C GLY A 83 16.98 20.06 -1.16
N SER A 84 17.14 19.15 -2.13
CA SER A 84 16.33 19.14 -3.34
C SER A 84 14.85 18.97 -3.00
N SER A 85 13.98 19.47 -3.89
CA SER A 85 12.54 19.40 -3.67
C SER A 85 11.80 19.15 -4.96
N ASP A 86 10.83 18.25 -4.88
CA ASP A 86 9.86 17.99 -5.92
C ASP A 86 8.47 18.39 -5.45
N SER A 87 7.60 18.70 -6.40
CA SER A 87 6.20 19.01 -6.14
C SER A 87 5.31 18.41 -7.19
N GLY A 88 4.02 18.40 -6.90
CA GLY A 88 3.04 17.90 -7.86
C GLY A 88 1.65 17.81 -7.28
N LYS A 89 0.84 16.94 -7.86
CA LYS A 89 -0.53 16.65 -7.42
C LYS A 89 -0.61 15.31 -6.71
N TRP A 90 -1.51 15.21 -5.75
CA TRP A 90 -1.82 13.96 -5.08
C TRP A 90 -3.32 13.73 -4.89
N GLU A 91 -3.71 12.46 -4.93
CA GLU A 91 -5.07 11.98 -4.70
C GLU A 91 -5.00 10.81 -3.71
N LEU A 92 -6.01 10.71 -2.83
CA LEU A 92 -6.16 9.56 -1.93
C LEU A 92 -7.38 8.76 -2.34
N SER A 93 -7.19 7.47 -2.58
CA SER A 93 -8.28 6.50 -2.79
C SER A 93 -8.01 5.29 -1.90
N ASP A 94 -8.93 5.02 -0.98
CA ASP A 94 -8.79 3.99 0.06
C ASP A 94 -7.45 4.08 0.81
N LYS A 95 -6.52 3.15 0.56
CA LYS A 95 -5.19 3.08 1.16
C LYS A 95 -4.08 3.39 0.17
N GLN A 96 -4.39 4.10 -0.91
CA GLN A 96 -3.42 4.40 -1.95
C GLN A 96 -3.35 5.91 -2.20
N ILE A 97 -2.14 6.44 -2.10
CA ILE A 97 -1.81 7.79 -2.52
C ILE A 97 -1.32 7.68 -3.95
N LYS A 98 -1.97 8.40 -4.85
CA LYS A 98 -1.52 8.58 -6.22
C LYS A 98 -0.82 9.92 -6.32
N VAL A 99 0.42 9.96 -6.80
CA VAL A 99 1.17 11.20 -7.02
C VAL A 99 1.52 11.38 -8.50
N THR A 100 1.54 12.63 -8.92
CA THR A 100 1.97 13.05 -10.26
C THR A 100 2.86 14.27 -10.10
N TYR A 101 4.13 14.13 -10.46
CA TYR A 101 5.13 15.18 -10.30
C TYR A 101 4.97 16.28 -11.35
N ASP A 102 5.24 17.52 -10.96
CA ASP A 102 5.20 18.67 -11.86
C ASP A 102 6.23 18.48 -13.00
N GLY A 103 5.77 18.64 -14.25
CA GLY A 103 6.62 18.43 -15.43
C GLY A 103 6.78 16.97 -15.85
N SER A 104 6.17 16.01 -15.15
CA SER A 104 6.11 14.60 -15.54
C SER A 104 4.69 14.17 -15.92
N THR A 105 4.58 13.18 -16.79
CA THR A 105 3.33 12.44 -17.06
C THR A 105 3.23 11.16 -16.24
N ASP A 106 4.31 10.79 -15.53
CA ASP A 106 4.39 9.57 -14.77
C ASP A 106 3.52 9.67 -13.51
N VAL A 107 2.94 8.52 -13.15
CA VAL A 107 2.08 8.38 -11.99
C VAL A 107 2.67 7.32 -11.09
N GLU A 108 2.93 7.70 -9.85
CA GLU A 108 3.40 6.78 -8.81
C GLU A 108 2.26 6.50 -7.83
N TYR A 109 2.17 5.25 -7.39
CA TYR A 109 1.18 4.79 -6.43
C TYR A 109 1.87 4.30 -5.16
N ILE A 110 1.59 4.99 -4.06
CA ILE A 110 2.15 4.70 -2.74
C ILE A 110 1.06 4.06 -1.89
N SER A 111 1.33 2.87 -1.34
CA SER A 111 0.35 2.16 -0.51
C SER A 111 0.54 2.52 0.96
N ILE A 112 -0.52 2.92 1.64
CA ILE A 112 -0.54 3.16 3.09
C ILE A 112 -0.72 1.82 3.80
N VAL A 113 0.29 1.43 4.56
CA VAL A 113 0.25 0.24 5.42
C VAL A 113 -0.51 0.56 6.71
N SER A 114 -0.14 1.67 7.36
CA SER A 114 -0.80 2.17 8.56
C SER A 114 -0.76 3.69 8.61
N LEU A 115 -1.80 4.29 9.18
CA LEU A 115 -1.87 5.71 9.47
C LEU A 115 -2.49 5.91 10.85
N GLU A 116 -1.73 6.57 11.71
CA GLU A 116 -2.13 7.06 13.03
C GLU A 116 -1.89 8.57 13.08
N SER A 117 -2.36 9.26 14.12
CA SER A 117 -2.32 10.73 14.21
C SER A 117 -0.93 11.34 13.96
N LYS A 118 0.15 10.63 14.34
CA LYS A 118 1.55 11.09 14.23
C LYS A 118 2.50 10.07 13.59
N LYS A 119 1.99 8.95 13.08
CA LYS A 119 2.80 7.89 12.47
C LYS A 119 2.17 7.45 11.16
N LEU A 120 2.99 7.36 10.13
CA LEU A 120 2.59 6.90 8.81
C LEU A 120 3.59 5.83 8.37
N THR A 121 3.08 4.68 7.95
CA THR A 121 3.89 3.65 7.29
C THR A 121 3.38 3.50 5.87
N ILE A 122 4.26 3.68 4.90
CA ILE A 122 3.95 3.46 3.48
C ILE A 122 4.78 2.29 2.96
N LYS A 123 4.22 1.57 1.98
CA LYS A 123 4.94 0.62 1.16
C LYS A 123 5.26 1.31 -0.17
N SER A 124 6.56 1.38 -0.49
CA SER A 124 7.03 1.89 -1.77
C SER A 124 7.18 0.73 -2.76
N GLY A 125 6.72 0.96 -3.98
CA GLY A 125 6.74 -0.04 -5.05
C GLY A 125 5.85 -1.27 -4.80
N GLU A 126 5.99 -2.23 -5.70
CA GLU A 126 5.30 -3.52 -5.63
C GLU A 126 6.06 -4.52 -4.76
N GLU A 127 5.36 -5.58 -4.35
CA GLU A 127 6.02 -6.72 -3.71
C GLU A 127 6.92 -7.44 -4.70
N LEU A 128 8.17 -7.70 -4.31
CA LEU A 128 9.12 -8.44 -5.12
C LEU A 128 9.13 -9.92 -4.74
N ASP A 129 9.15 -10.76 -5.77
CA ASP A 129 9.46 -12.18 -5.65
C ASP A 129 10.97 -12.36 -5.79
N LEU A 130 11.68 -12.56 -4.67
CA LEU A 130 13.15 -12.69 -4.62
C LEU A 130 13.64 -14.06 -5.12
N THR A 131 12.75 -14.94 -5.57
CA THR A 131 13.13 -16.21 -6.24
C THR A 131 13.43 -16.02 -7.72
N LYS A 132 13.06 -14.87 -8.29
CA LYS A 132 13.35 -14.50 -9.68
C LYS A 132 14.83 -14.18 -9.86
N LYS A 133 15.29 -14.24 -11.12
CA LYS A 133 16.66 -13.85 -11.43
C LYS A 133 16.76 -12.33 -11.56
N PRO A 134 17.92 -11.73 -11.24
CA PRO A 134 18.11 -10.28 -11.31
C PRO A 134 17.76 -9.66 -12.68
N GLU A 135 18.01 -10.40 -13.77
CA GLU A 135 17.70 -9.97 -15.14
C GLU A 135 16.20 -9.90 -15.46
N ASP A 136 15.34 -10.49 -14.62
CA ASP A 136 13.88 -10.49 -14.81
C ASP A 136 13.20 -9.25 -14.20
N TYR A 137 13.96 -8.39 -13.52
CA TYR A 137 13.46 -7.16 -12.89
C TYR A 137 13.60 -5.94 -13.80
N THR A 138 12.70 -4.97 -13.62
CA THR A 138 12.94 -3.61 -14.10
C THR A 138 14.17 -3.01 -13.41
N GLU A 139 14.69 -1.89 -13.93
CA GLU A 139 15.86 -1.23 -13.33
C GLU A 139 15.63 -0.86 -11.86
N ASP A 140 14.49 -0.24 -11.53
CA ASP A 140 14.12 0.13 -10.16
C ASP A 140 13.97 -1.10 -9.26
N GLN A 141 13.31 -2.15 -9.76
CA GLN A 141 13.14 -3.40 -9.01
C GLN A 141 14.48 -4.10 -8.77
N ARG A 142 15.41 -4.04 -9.73
CA ARG A 142 16.74 -4.62 -9.62
C ARG A 142 17.57 -3.91 -8.56
N PHE A 143 17.54 -2.57 -8.53
CA PHE A 143 18.20 -1.79 -7.48
C PHE A 143 17.71 -2.22 -6.09
N VAL A 144 16.39 -2.31 -5.92
CA VAL A 144 15.77 -2.75 -4.66
C VAL A 144 16.16 -4.20 -4.31
N TYR A 145 16.17 -5.11 -5.28
CA TYR A 145 16.62 -6.50 -5.11
C TYR A 145 18.09 -6.59 -4.67
N GLU A 146 18.98 -5.82 -5.28
CA GLU A 146 20.42 -5.82 -4.98
C GLU A 146 20.69 -5.29 -3.56
N LEU A 147 20.00 -4.22 -3.18
CA LEU A 147 20.05 -3.66 -1.84
C LEU A 147 19.55 -4.68 -0.79
N ALA A 148 18.42 -5.32 -1.06
CA ALA A 148 17.87 -6.39 -0.22
C ALA A 148 18.86 -7.57 -0.09
N SER A 149 19.38 -8.04 -1.21
CA SER A 149 20.35 -9.15 -1.26
C SER A 149 21.60 -8.86 -0.44
N THR A 150 22.15 -7.65 -0.60
CA THR A 150 23.33 -7.19 0.15
C THR A 150 23.06 -7.17 1.65
N TYR A 151 21.95 -6.53 2.05
CA TYR A 151 21.56 -6.42 3.45
C TYR A 151 21.32 -7.79 4.10
N PHE A 152 20.49 -8.64 3.49
CA PHE A 152 20.15 -9.94 4.06
C PHE A 152 21.33 -10.91 4.10
N SER A 153 22.25 -10.83 3.12
CA SER A 153 23.52 -11.55 3.16
C SER A 153 24.35 -11.14 4.38
N ALA A 154 24.47 -9.83 4.65
CA ALA A 154 25.22 -9.31 5.80
C ALA A 154 24.67 -9.81 7.14
N ILE A 155 23.34 -9.94 7.26
CA ILE A 155 22.67 -10.45 8.47
C ILE A 155 22.37 -11.97 8.43
N LYS A 156 22.89 -12.69 7.43
CA LYS A 156 22.78 -14.15 7.27
C LYS A 156 21.33 -14.65 7.23
N VAL A 157 20.45 -13.92 6.54
CA VAL A 157 19.07 -14.33 6.26
C VAL A 157 19.01 -14.88 4.83
N ASP A 158 18.54 -16.12 4.69
CA ASP A 158 18.31 -16.74 3.38
C ASP A 158 17.01 -16.21 2.75
N ILE A 159 17.15 -15.53 1.61
CA ILE A 159 16.04 -14.95 0.85
C ILE A 159 15.64 -15.77 -0.38
N SER A 160 16.37 -16.86 -0.69
CA SER A 160 16.26 -17.62 -1.95
C SER A 160 14.90 -18.28 -2.20
N LYS A 161 14.05 -18.34 -1.17
CA LYS A 161 12.70 -18.92 -1.23
C LYS A 161 11.59 -17.88 -0.98
N SER A 162 11.95 -16.63 -0.72
CA SER A 162 10.97 -15.61 -0.38
C SER A 162 10.34 -15.02 -1.62
N LYS A 163 9.01 -15.05 -1.65
CA LYS A 163 8.21 -14.47 -2.75
C LYS A 163 7.56 -13.14 -2.38
N LYS A 164 7.72 -12.71 -1.13
CA LYS A 164 7.03 -11.59 -0.54
C LYS A 164 8.02 -10.68 0.15
N PHE A 165 8.70 -9.89 -0.66
CA PHE A 165 9.55 -8.82 -0.19
C PHE A 165 8.91 -7.46 -0.48
N SER A 166 8.98 -6.54 0.47
CA SER A 166 8.61 -5.15 0.24
C SER A 166 9.46 -4.19 1.07
N VAL A 167 9.55 -2.96 0.61
CA VAL A 167 10.20 -1.87 1.33
C VAL A 167 9.13 -0.97 1.94
N GLN A 168 9.25 -0.71 3.23
CA GLN A 168 8.35 0.19 3.95
C GLN A 168 9.11 1.40 4.48
N GLY A 169 8.59 2.59 4.20
CA GLY A 169 9.07 3.84 4.79
C GLY A 169 8.20 4.21 5.98
N ASN A 170 8.85 4.54 7.10
CA ASN A 170 8.19 4.99 8.32
C ASN A 170 8.38 6.50 8.49
N PHE A 171 7.31 7.20 8.82
CA PHE A 171 7.25 8.65 8.90
C PHE A 171 6.59 9.10 10.20
N THR A 172 7.03 10.25 10.70
CA THR A 172 6.43 10.90 11.88
C THR A 172 6.18 12.39 11.63
N VAL A 173 5.27 12.95 12.41
CA VAL A 173 5.05 14.40 12.47
C VAL A 173 5.58 14.90 13.80
N LYS A 174 6.50 15.87 13.76
CA LYS A 174 7.03 16.52 14.98
C LYS A 174 6.03 17.51 15.55
#